data_AF-A0A7S1H9G7-F1
#
_entry.id   AF-A0A7S1H9G7-F1
#
_cell.length_a   1.000
_cell.length_b   1.000
_cell.length_c   1.000
_cell.angle_alpha   90.00
_cell.angle_beta   90.00
_cell.angle_gamma   90.00
#
_symmetry.space_group_name_H-M   'P 1'
#
loop_
_entity.id
_entity.type
_entity.pdbx_description
1 polymer ?
#
loop_
_entity_poly.entity_id
_entity_poly.type
_entity_poly.pdbx_seq_one_letter_code
_entity_poly.pdbx_strand_id
1 'polypeptide(L)'
;TMRVKRKVDGGVLVLKQSFCDNAKAGNSALREAKTLQSLEHPNIVRYEDVFLTEDGRQLVVCLVMAYMEGGDLAHYLIALKKHSMFPEPNRVVAWSKQLA
;
A
#
# COMPACT_ATOMS: atom_id res chain seq x y z
N THR A 1 5.60 -6.57 3.44
CA THR A 1 5.41 -5.80 2.21
C THR A 1 6.74 -5.67 1.51
N MET A 2 6.80 -5.89 0.19
CA MET A 2 8.05 -5.90 -0.57
C MET A 2 7.89 -5.22 -1.93
N ARG A 3 8.95 -4.56 -2.41
CA ARG A 3 9.02 -4.00 -3.77
C ARG A 3 9.23 -5.15 -4.75
N VAL A 4 8.42 -5.21 -5.81
CA VAL A 4 8.50 -6.25 -6.85
C VAL A 4 8.53 -5.62 -8.23
N LYS A 5 9.00 -6.38 -9.22
CA LYS A 5 9.02 -5.98 -10.63
C LYS A 5 8.03 -6.85 -11.41
N ARG A 6 7.06 -6.23 -12.08
CA ARG A 6 6.12 -6.93 -12.95
C ARG A 6 6.86 -7.47 -14.17
N LYS A 7 6.62 -8.74 -14.51
CA LYS A 7 7.36 -9.43 -15.58
C LYS A 7 7.01 -8.92 -16.99
N VAL A 8 5.75 -8.54 -17.24
CA VAL A 8 5.26 -8.21 -18.58
C VAL A 8 5.80 -6.89 -19.13
N ASP A 9 5.95 -5.87 -18.28
CA ASP A 9 6.29 -4.49 -18.66
C ASP A 9 7.47 -3.92 -17.85
N GLY A 10 7.94 -4.64 -16.84
CA GLY A 10 8.99 -4.17 -15.93
C GLY A 10 8.53 -3.14 -14.90
N GLY A 11 7.21 -2.89 -14.77
CA GLY A 11 6.64 -1.93 -13.83
C GLY A 11 7.00 -2.26 -12.38
N VAL A 12 7.27 -1.22 -11.59
CA VAL A 12 7.61 -1.34 -10.17
C VAL A 12 6.35 -1.30 -9.34
N LEU A 13 6.14 -2.33 -8.52
CA LEU A 13 4.96 -2.51 -7.70
C LEU A 13 5.35 -2.86 -6.27
N VAL A 14 4.34 -2.96 -5.41
CA VAL A 14 4.47 -3.45 -4.05
C VAL A 14 3.57 -4.66 -3.84
N LEU A 15 4.12 -5.69 -3.20
CA LEU A 15 3.42 -6.90 -2.79
C LEU A 15 3.28 -6.90 -1.26
N LYS A 16 2.05 -6.84 -0.77
CA LYS A 16 1.70 -7.11 0.63
C LYS A 16 1.28 -8.57 0.74
N GLN A 17 1.88 -9.31 1.68
CA GLN A 17 1.56 -10.71 1.95
C GLN A 17 0.97 -10.82 3.36
N SER A 18 -0.18 -11.46 3.46
CA SER A 18 -0.86 -11.75 4.72
C SER A 18 -0.88 -13.26 4.95
N PHE A 19 -0.04 -13.74 5.86
CA PHE A 19 0.06 -15.13 6.24
C PHE A 19 -1.11 -15.50 7.16
N CYS A 20 -1.87 -16.53 6.78
CA CYS A 20 -3.13 -16.87 7.40
C CYS A 20 -3.08 -18.28 8.01
N ASP A 21 -3.21 -18.35 9.33
CA ASP A 21 -3.10 -19.61 10.10
C ASP A 21 -4.30 -20.55 9.92
N ASN A 22 -5.42 -20.03 9.43
CA ASN A 22 -6.64 -20.78 9.21
C ASN A 22 -7.53 -20.11 8.15
N ALA A 23 -8.54 -20.85 7.68
CA ALA A 23 -9.47 -20.38 6.66
C ALA A 23 -10.25 -19.11 7.07
N LYS A 24 -10.54 -18.92 8.37
CA LYS A 24 -11.23 -17.71 8.85
C LYS A 24 -10.34 -16.48 8.69
N ALA A 25 -9.06 -16.58 9.07
CA ALA A 25 -8.07 -15.52 8.84
C ALA A 25 -7.90 -15.24 7.34
N GLY A 26 -7.82 -16.30 6.51
CA GLY A 26 -7.77 -16.19 5.05
C GLY A 26 -8.95 -15.43 4.46
N ASN A 27 -10.17 -15.78 4.87
CA ASN A 27 -11.39 -15.11 4.42
C ASN A 27 -11.44 -13.63 4.82
N SER A 28 -11.00 -13.30 6.04
CA SER A 28 -10.91 -11.90 6.50
C SER A 28 -9.88 -11.11 5.69
N ALA A 29 -8.68 -11.65 5.48
CA ALA A 29 -7.63 -11.01 4.70
C ALA A 29 -8.02 -10.84 3.22
N LEU A 30 -8.69 -11.85 2.64
CA LEU A 30 -9.20 -11.76 1.27
C LEU A 30 -10.30 -10.71 1.15
N ARG A 31 -11.20 -10.61 2.14
CA ARG A 31 -12.23 -9.56 2.18
C ARG A 31 -11.60 -8.17 2.24
N GLU A 32 -10.61 -7.94 3.11
CA GLU A 32 -9.86 -6.67 3.15
C GLU A 32 -9.24 -6.37 1.79
N ALA A 33 -8.51 -7.32 1.21
CA ALA A 33 -7.83 -7.16 -0.07
C ALA A 33 -8.81 -6.84 -1.21
N LYS A 34 -9.96 -7.51 -1.26
CA LYS A 34 -11.00 -7.25 -2.27
C LYS A 34 -11.69 -5.90 -2.08
N THR A 35 -11.96 -5.50 -0.85
CA THR A 35 -12.46 -4.16 -0.56
C THR A 35 -11.48 -3.11 -1.07
N LEU A 36 -10.20 -3.22 -0.73
CA LEU A 36 -9.15 -2.30 -1.20
C LEU A 36 -9.01 -2.30 -2.73
N GLN A 37 -9.07 -3.47 -3.36
CA GLN A 37 -9.05 -3.60 -4.83
C GLN A 37 -10.21 -2.87 -5.52
N SER A 38 -11.37 -2.79 -4.87
CA SER A 38 -12.55 -2.12 -5.44
C SER A 38 -12.51 -0.59 -5.38
N LEU A 39 -11.55 -0.01 -4.64
CA LEU A 39 -11.44 1.43 -4.48
C LEU A 39 -10.73 2.06 -5.68
N GLU A 40 -11.38 3.05 -6.29
CA GLU A 40 -10.81 3.86 -7.37
C GLU A 40 -11.01 5.35 -7.05
N HIS A 41 -9.95 6.01 -6.58
CA HIS A 41 -9.99 7.42 -6.18
C HIS A 41 -8.61 8.06 -6.31
N PRO A 42 -8.48 9.34 -6.76
CA PRO A 42 -7.20 10.00 -6.96
C PRO A 42 -6.29 10.08 -5.72
N ASN A 43 -6.86 10.11 -4.51
CA ASN A 43 -6.12 10.17 -3.25
C ASN A 43 -6.00 8.82 -2.52
N ILE A 44 -6.42 7.71 -3.16
CA ILE A 44 -6.27 6.36 -2.61
C ILE A 44 -5.31 5.60 -3.52
N VAL A 45 -4.29 4.97 -2.93
CA VAL A 45 -3.31 4.17 -3.69
C VAL A 45 -4.05 3.08 -4.47
N ARG A 46 -3.71 2.94 -5.76
CA ARG A 46 -4.32 1.93 -6.61
C ARG A 46 -3.84 0.53 -6.25
N TYR A 47 -4.80 -0.36 -6.06
CA TYR A 47 -4.58 -1.79 -5.83
C TYR A 47 -4.83 -2.54 -7.13
N GLU A 48 -3.79 -3.17 -7.66
CA GLU A 48 -3.82 -3.70 -9.02
C GLU A 48 -4.33 -5.13 -9.08
N ASP A 49 -3.99 -5.95 -8.09
CA ASP A 49 -4.35 -7.37 -8.12
C ASP A 49 -4.43 -8.00 -6.72
N VAL A 50 -5.19 -9.09 -6.62
CA VAL A 50 -5.32 -9.93 -5.42
C VAL A 50 -5.26 -11.38 -5.83
N PHE A 51 -4.31 -12.13 -5.28
CA PHE A 51 -4.19 -13.57 -5.53
C PHE A 51 -3.84 -14.32 -4.24
N LEU A 52 -4.04 -15.64 -4.28
CA LEU A 52 -3.72 -16.54 -3.18
C LEU A 52 -2.48 -17.35 -3.55
N THR A 53 -1.65 -17.62 -2.56
CA THR A 53 -0.51 -18.56 -2.67
C THR A 53 -0.42 -19.36 -1.39
N GLU A 54 0.46 -20.35 -1.38
CA GLU A 54 0.79 -21.14 -0.20
C GLU A 54 2.26 -20.92 0.17
N ASP A 55 2.55 -20.91 1.47
CA ASP A 55 3.90 -21.04 2.01
C ASP A 55 3.93 -22.25 2.95
N GLY A 56 4.46 -23.36 2.43
CA GLY A 56 4.32 -24.67 3.07
C GLY A 56 2.85 -25.12 3.16
N ARG A 57 2.28 -25.11 4.37
CA ARG A 57 0.86 -25.43 4.62
C ARG A 57 0.01 -24.20 4.94
N GLN A 58 0.62 -23.01 4.94
CA GLN A 58 -0.05 -21.78 5.32
C GLN A 58 -0.61 -21.09 4.06
N LEU A 59 -1.88 -20.69 4.13
CA LEU A 59 -2.48 -19.86 3.09
C LEU A 59 -1.93 -18.44 3.20
N VAL A 60 -1.56 -17.84 2.07
CA VAL A 60 -1.05 -16.48 2.01
C VAL A 60 -1.91 -15.68 1.03
N VAL A 61 -2.49 -14.58 1.53
CA VAL A 61 -3.22 -13.62 0.69
C VAL A 61 -2.25 -12.55 0.22
N CYS A 62 -2.14 -12.39 -1.09
CA CYS A 62 -1.25 -11.44 -1.74
C CYS A 62 -2.05 -10.30 -2.34
N LEU A 63 -1.65 -9.07 -2.01
CA LEU A 63 -2.24 -7.83 -2.52
C LEU A 63 -1.15 -7.03 -3.24
N VAL A 64 -1.36 -6.78 -4.53
CA VAL A 64 -0.47 -6.00 -5.39
C VAL A 64 -0.98 -4.57 -5.43
N MET A 65 -0.09 -3.60 -5.21
CA MET A 65 -0.41 -2.18 -5.19
C MET A 65 0.64 -1.37 -5.95
N ALA A 66 0.25 -0.17 -6.38
CA ALA A 66 1.17 0.79 -6.99
C ALA A 66 2.33 1.14 -6.03
N TYR A 67 3.53 1.31 -6.58
CA TYR A 67 4.68 1.76 -5.80
C TYR A 67 4.62 3.28 -5.58
N MET A 68 4.64 3.70 -4.32
CA MET A 68 4.66 5.11 -3.94
C MET A 68 6.10 5.57 -3.72
N GLU A 69 6.63 6.32 -4.67
CA GLU A 69 7.93 6.96 -4.56
C GLU A 69 7.92 8.03 -3.47
N GLY A 70 9.01 8.14 -2.71
CA GLY A 70 9.15 9.13 -1.64
C GLY A 70 8.68 8.70 -0.25
N GLY A 71 8.05 7.52 -0.11
CA GLY A 71 7.65 6.96 1.18
C GLY A 71 6.38 7.60 1.75
N ASP A 72 6.27 7.66 3.08
CA ASP A 72 5.11 8.24 3.76
C ASP A 72 5.36 9.67 4.25
N LEU A 73 4.25 10.36 4.57
CA LEU A 73 4.28 11.74 5.06
C LEU A 73 5.06 11.89 6.37
N ALA A 74 5.05 10.89 7.25
CA ALA A 74 5.77 10.96 8.52
C ALA A 74 7.29 10.99 8.29
N HIS A 75 7.79 10.12 7.41
CA HIS A 75 9.20 10.12 6.99
C HIS A 75 9.59 11.47 6.38
N TYR A 76 8.75 12.03 5.51
CA TYR A 76 8.98 13.34 4.91
C TYR A 76 9.06 14.46 5.98
N LEU A 77 8.12 14.51 6.93
CA LEU A 77 8.10 15.53 7.98
C LEU A 77 9.28 15.41 8.95
N ILE A 78 9.66 14.17 9.30
CA ILE A 78 10.85 13.92 10.14
C ILE A 78 12.12 14.42 9.44
N ALA A 79 12.24 14.20 8.12
CA ALA A 79 13.38 14.67 7.36
C ALA A 79 13.47 16.22 7.35
N LEU A 80 12.36 16.92 7.14
CA LEU A 80 12.33 18.38 7.22
C LEU A 80 12.73 18.89 8.62
N LYS A 81 12.20 18.26 9.66
CA LYS A 81 12.50 18.64 11.05
C LYS A 81 13.98 18.50 11.39
N LYS A 82 14.67 17.47 10.87
CA LYS A 82 16.13 17.30 11.03
C LYS A 82 16.93 18.47 10.47
N HIS A 83 16.38 19.18 9.48
CA HIS A 83 16.97 20.36 8.87
C HIS A 83 16.32 21.67 9.34
N SER A 84 15.54 21.65 10.44
CA SER A 84 14.79 22.81 10.95
C SER A 84 13.88 23.47 9.91
N MET A 85 13.42 22.69 8.92
CA MET A 85 12.47 23.13 7.89
C MET A 85 11.06 22.69 8.25
N PHE A 86 10.07 23.39 7.70
CA PHE A 86 8.65 23.06 7.82
C PHE A 86 7.99 23.11 6.45
N PRO A 87 6.92 22.34 6.21
CA PRO A 87 6.15 22.48 4.99
C PRO A 87 5.48 23.86 4.91
N GLU A 88 5.41 24.42 3.71
CA GLU A 88 4.65 25.63 3.45
C GLU A 88 3.17 25.49 3.88
N PRO A 89 2.55 26.50 4.52
CA PRO A 89 1.18 26.41 5.01
C PRO A 89 0.16 25.98 3.94
N ASN A 90 0.30 26.50 2.71
CA ASN A 90 -0.57 26.13 1.59
C ASN A 90 -0.45 24.65 1.21
N ARG A 91 0.73 24.04 1.38
CA ARG A 91 0.94 22.62 1.13
C ARG A 91 0.26 21.77 2.20
N VAL A 92 0.33 22.19 3.47
CA VAL A 92 -0.37 21.52 4.58
C VAL A 92 -1.89 21.53 4.32
N VAL A 93 -2.45 22.68 3.97
CA VAL A 93 -3.88 22.81 3.62
C VAL A 93 -4.25 21.92 2.44
N ALA A 94 -3.41 21.83 1.40
CA ALA A 94 -3.65 20.97 0.26
C ALA A 94 -3.70 19.48 0.65
N TRP A 95 -2.78 19.01 1.49
CA TRP A 95 -2.83 17.64 2.01
C TRP A 95 -4.06 17.38 2.87
N SER A 96 -4.46 18.34 3.71
CA SER A 96 -5.69 18.21 4.51
C SER A 96 -6.93 18.03 3.63
N LYS A 97 -7.00 18.70 2.47
CA LYS A 97 -8.08 18.53 1.50
C LYS A 97 -8.10 17.16 0.83
N GLN A 98 -6.96 16.48 0.73
CA GLN A 98 -6.89 15.13 0.13
C GLN A 98 -7.40 14.04 1.07
N LEU A 99 -7.46 14.32 2.38
CA LEU A 99 -7.90 13.40 3.43
C LEU A 99 -9.39 13.52 3.77
N ALA A 100 -10.05 14.59 3.32
CA ALA A 100 -11.47 14.86 3.51
C ALA A 100 -12.29 14.27 2.37
#